data_AF-A0A9Q8V3E7-F1
#
_entry.id   AF-A0A9Q8V3E7-F1
#
_cell.length_a   1.000
_cell.length_b   1.000
_cell.length_c   1.000
_cell.angle_alpha   90.00
_cell.angle_beta   90.00
_cell.angle_gamma   90.00
#
_symmetry.space_group_name_H-M   'P 1'
#
loop_
_entity.id
_entity.type
_entity.pdbx_description
1 polymer ?
#
loop_
_entity_poly.entity_id
_entity_poly.type
_entity_poly.pdbx_seq_one_letter_code
_entity_poly.pdbx_strand_id
1 'polypeptide(L)'
;MSPHLILIGWGLWVSPCGLDACDALPVTDVIYTQQECEVRKKYLEKQRPNLYFLCGEVYRDSQQTEKNISKFPQSWQEHLPSFPPPHREGRY
;
A
#
# COMPACT_ATOMS: atom_id res chain seq x y z
N MET A 1 -1.04 11.23 -19.22
CA MET A 1 -0.36 11.52 -17.95
C MET A 1 -0.52 10.29 -17.07
N SER A 2 0.42 9.34 -17.18
CA SER A 2 0.36 8.13 -16.36
C SER A 2 0.69 8.53 -14.92
N PRO A 3 -0.17 8.25 -13.94
CA PRO A 3 0.16 8.54 -12.55
C PRO A 3 1.39 7.70 -12.20
N HIS A 4 2.40 8.30 -11.60
CA HIS A 4 3.58 7.60 -11.09
C HIS A 4 3.17 6.82 -9.82
N LEU A 5 2.41 5.75 -10.02
CA LEU A 5 1.97 4.84 -8.98
C LEU A 5 3.09 3.83 -8.71
N ILE A 6 3.56 3.80 -7.46
CA ILE A 6 4.55 2.83 -7.00
C ILE A 6 3.80 1.78 -6.18
N LEU A 7 3.96 0.50 -6.54
CA LEU A 7 3.46 -0.61 -5.73
C LEU A 7 4.25 -0.64 -4.42
N ILE A 8 3.55 -0.50 -3.29
CA ILE A 8 4.16 -0.53 -1.96
C ILE A 8 3.90 -1.84 -1.21
N GLY A 9 2.99 -2.67 -1.71
CA GLY A 9 2.73 -4.02 -1.20
C GLY A 9 1.28 -4.45 -1.40
N TRP A 10 0.79 -5.33 -0.52
CA TRP A 10 -0.54 -5.92 -0.57
C TRP A 10 -1.33 -5.61 0.71
N GLY A 11 -2.52 -5.06 0.53
CA GLY A 11 -3.49 -4.83 1.60
C GLY A 11 -4.42 -6.03 1.71
N LEU A 12 -4.88 -6.30 2.93
CA LEU A 12 -5.90 -7.29 3.21
C LEU A 12 -7.26 -6.58 3.35
N TRP A 13 -8.23 -7.02 2.56
CA TRP A 13 -9.54 -6.40 2.47
C TRP A 13 -10.65 -7.42 2.73
N VAL A 14 -11.80 -6.94 3.20
CA VAL A 14 -13.01 -7.72 3.38
C VAL A 14 -14.11 -7.14 2.50
N SER A 15 -14.76 -8.00 1.72
CA SER A 15 -15.93 -7.64 0.94
C SER A 15 -17.19 -8.01 1.73
N PRO A 16 -18.05 -7.04 2.09
CA PRO A 16 -19.32 -7.34 2.74
C PRO A 16 -20.33 -7.98 1.78
N CYS A 17 -20.17 -7.81 0.47
CA CYS A 17 -21.08 -8.32 -0.56
C CYS A 17 -20.52 -9.55 -1.29
N GLY A 18 -19.45 -10.14 -0.77
CA GLY A 18 -18.82 -11.30 -1.39
C GLY A 18 -18.12 -10.96 -2.70
N LEU A 19 -18.45 -11.69 -3.77
CA LEU A 19 -17.89 -11.48 -5.11
C LEU A 19 -18.59 -10.34 -5.89
N ASP A 20 -19.72 -9.84 -5.38
CA ASP A 20 -20.47 -8.76 -6.01
C ASP A 20 -19.89 -7.39 -5.66
N ALA A 21 -20.09 -6.43 -6.58
CA ALA A 21 -19.38 -5.16 -6.71
C ALA A 21 -19.71 -4.11 -5.63
N CYS A 22 -19.52 -4.44 -4.35
CA CYS A 22 -19.45 -3.46 -3.27
C CYS A 22 -18.00 -3.09 -2.97
N ASP A 23 -17.80 -1.90 -2.41
CA ASP A 23 -16.49 -1.45 -1.97
C ASP A 23 -15.93 -2.38 -0.88
N ALA A 24 -14.76 -2.95 -1.15
CA ALA A 24 -14.03 -3.74 -0.18
C ALA A 24 -13.42 -2.81 0.87
N LEU A 25 -13.57 -3.17 2.15
CA LEU A 25 -13.05 -2.40 3.27
C LEU A 25 -11.69 -2.96 3.72
N PRO A 26 -10.72 -2.12 4.09
CA PRO A 26 -9.46 -2.61 4.63
C PRO A 26 -9.70 -3.30 5.98
N VAL A 27 -9.12 -4.49 6.15
CA VAL A 27 -9.19 -5.24 7.42
C VAL A 27 -8.23 -4.64 8.43
N THR A 28 -7.06 -4.20 7.96
CA THR A 28 -6.02 -3.53 8.74
C THR A 28 -5.33 -2.47 7.88
N ASP A 29 -4.67 -1.51 8.52
CA ASP A 29 -3.81 -0.51 7.85
C ASP A 29 -2.41 -1.06 7.52
N VAL A 30 -2.18 -2.36 7.73
CA VAL A 30 -0.88 -3.00 7.53
C VAL A 30 -0.73 -3.41 6.08
N ILE A 31 0.42 -3.06 5.50
CA ILE A 31 0.81 -3.48 4.16
C ILE A 31 1.72 -4.70 4.29
N TYR A 32 1.33 -5.78 3.63
CA TYR A 32 2.01 -7.06 3.64
C TYR A 32 2.77 -7.29 2.34
N THR A 33 3.66 -8.26 2.34
CA THR A 33 4.04 -8.94 1.08
C THR A 33 2.86 -9.77 0.55
N GLN A 34 2.89 -10.12 -0.74
CA GLN A 34 1.83 -10.94 -1.35
C GLN A 34 1.61 -12.26 -0.59
N GLN A 35 2.70 -12.94 -0.22
CA GLN A 35 2.67 -14.24 0.44
C GLN A 35 2.07 -14.13 1.85
N GLU A 36 2.51 -13.13 2.62
CA GLU A 36 1.96 -12.88 3.96
C GLU A 36 0.48 -12.54 3.92
N CYS A 37 0.03 -11.75 2.94
CA CYS A 37 -1.38 -11.43 2.77
C CYS A 37 -2.20 -12.70 2.54
N GLU A 38 -1.78 -13.58 1.61
CA GLU A 38 -2.48 -14.83 1.31
C GLU A 38 -2.51 -15.79 2.51
N VAL A 39 -1.42 -15.87 3.28
CA VAL A 39 -1.39 -16.65 4.53
C VAL A 39 -2.41 -16.11 5.54
N ARG A 40 -2.46 -14.78 5.70
CA ARG A 40 -3.39 -14.10 6.62
C ARG A 40 -4.85 -14.28 6.18
N LYS A 41 -5.13 -14.12 4.90
CA LYS A 41 -6.43 -14.36 4.28
C LYS A 41 -6.92 -15.78 4.56
N LYS A 42 -6.12 -16.80 4.26
CA LYS A 42 -6.47 -18.22 4.53
C LYS A 42 -6.73 -18.49 6.00
N TYR A 43 -5.98 -17.85 6.90
CA TYR A 43 -6.24 -17.94 8.33
C TYR A 43 -7.61 -17.36 8.70
N LEU A 44 -7.96 -16.19 8.15
CA LEU A 44 -9.24 -15.53 8.43
C LEU A 44 -10.43 -16.24 7.81
N GLU A 45 -10.31 -16.76 6.58
CA GLU A 45 -11.35 -17.56 5.93
C GLU A 45 -11.69 -18.82 6.77
N LYS A 46 -10.69 -19.46 7.39
CA LYS A 46 -10.92 -20.58 8.31
C LYS A 46 -11.65 -20.16 9.60
N GLN A 47 -11.33 -18.98 10.13
CA GLN A 47 -11.95 -18.48 11.36
C GLN A 47 -13.34 -17.88 11.12
N ARG A 48 -13.59 -17.33 9.93
CA ARG A 48 -14.78 -16.59 9.54
C ARG A 48 -15.22 -17.01 8.13
N PRO A 49 -15.75 -18.25 7.98
CA PRO A 49 -16.08 -18.81 6.65
C PRO A 49 -17.21 -18.06 5.92
N ASN A 50 -17.97 -17.22 6.62
CA ASN A 50 -19.08 -16.43 6.06
C ASN A 50 -18.64 -15.04 5.56
N LEU A 51 -17.36 -14.70 5.67
CA LEU A 51 -16.81 -13.44 5.20
C LEU A 51 -15.87 -13.68 4.02
N TYR A 52 -15.87 -12.75 3.07
CA TYR A 52 -15.04 -12.82 1.89
C TYR A 52 -13.83 -11.91 2.05
N PHE A 53 -12.65 -12.51 2.05
CA PHE A 53 -11.39 -11.80 2.19
C PHE A 53 -10.63 -11.80 0.86
N LEU A 54 -9.93 -10.71 0.57
CA LEU A 54 -9.16 -10.55 -0.65
C LEU A 54 -7.85 -9.80 -0.38
N CYS A 55 -6.82 -10.15 -1.15
CA CYS A 55 -5.53 -9.47 -1.16
C CYS A 55 -5.47 -8.57 -2.39
N GLY A 56 -5.24 -7.27 -2.17
CA GLY A 56 -5.21 -6.27 -3.23
C GLY A 56 -3.90 -5.50 -3.23
N GLU A 57 -3.40 -5.17 -4.41
CA GLU A 57 -2.21 -4.33 -4.58
C GLU A 57 -2.48 -2.92 -4.06
N VAL A 58 -1.53 -2.39 -3.29
CA VAL A 58 -1.59 -1.04 -2.74
C VAL A 58 -0.53 -0.19 -3.43
N TYR A 59 -0.97 0.91 -4.02
CA TYR A 59 -0.12 1.85 -4.73
C TYR A 59 -0.03 3.19 -3.98
N ARG A 60 1.11 3.86 -4.12
CA ARG A 60 1.32 5.23 -3.64
C ARG A 60 1.68 6.15 -4.78
N ASP A 61 1.14 7.37 -4.76
CA ASP A 61 1.54 8.43 -5.70
C ASP A 61 2.91 9.00 -5.30
N SER A 62 3.90 8.83 -6.17
CA SER A 62 5.25 9.35 -5.94
C SER A 62 5.30 10.89 -5.93
N GLN A 63 4.49 11.55 -6.76
CA GLN A 63 4.49 13.01 -6.87
C GLN A 63 3.85 13.70 -5.66
N GLN A 64 2.87 13.05 -5.03
CA GLN A 64 2.30 13.56 -3.79
C GLN A 64 3.35 13.57 -2.66
N THR A 65 4.27 12.60 -2.66
CA THR A 65 5.33 12.52 -1.67
C THR A 65 6.31 13.69 -1.80
N GLU A 66 6.75 14.02 -3.02
CA GLU A 66 7.63 15.16 -3.28
C GLU A 66 6.99 16.51 -2.93
N LYS A 67 5.72 16.70 -3.29
CA LYS A 67 4.96 17.93 -2.98
C LYS A 67 4.68 18.12 -1.50
N ASN A 68 4.62 17.03 -0.73
CA ASN A 68 4.48 17.14 0.72
C ASN A 68 5.82 17.52 1.37
N ILE A 69 6.94 17.00 0.87
CA ILE A 69 8.29 17.36 1.34
C ILE A 69 8.57 18.85 1.10
N SER A 70 8.19 19.38 -0.05
CA SER A 70 8.39 20.81 -0.38
C SER A 70 7.49 21.76 0.41
N LYS A 71 6.47 21.26 1.12
CA LYS A 71 5.61 22.05 2.01
C LYS A 71 6.13 22.12 3.45
N PHE A 72 7.13 21.34 3.82
CA PHE A 72 7.76 21.49 5.13
C PHE A 72 8.64 22.74 5.14
N PRO A 73 8.53 23.61 6.17
CA PRO A 73 9.44 24.73 6.34
C PRO A 73 10.88 24.23 6.46
N GLN A 74 11.82 24.99 5.88
CA GLN A 74 13.22 24.60 5.70
C GLN A 74 13.93 24.18 7.00
N SER A 75 13.49 24.68 8.15
CA SER A 75 14.00 24.33 9.49
C SER A 75 13.72 22.89 9.94
N TRP A 76 12.72 22.22 9.37
CA TRP A 76 12.37 20.83 9.72
C TRP A 76 12.96 19.79 8.75
N GLN A 77 13.59 20.25 7.67
CA GLN A 77 14.20 19.37 6.66
C GLN A 77 15.52 18.74 7.15
N GLU A 78 16.20 19.38 8.11
CA GLU A 78 17.48 18.90 8.67
C GLU A 78 17.34 17.68 9.60
N HIS A 79 16.13 17.38 10.08
CA HIS A 79 15.86 16.31 11.05
C HIS A 79 15.17 15.07 10.44
N LEU A 80 14.94 15.05 9.11
CA LEU A 80 14.31 13.91 8.45
C LEU A 80 15.33 12.75 8.31
N PRO A 81 14.95 11.50 8.63
CA PRO A 81 15.79 10.35 8.34
C PRO A 81 16.04 10.30 6.82
N SER A 82 17.31 10.21 6.44
CA SER A 82 17.76 10.15 5.05
C SER A 82 17.23 8.88 4.39
N PHE A 83 16.06 8.97 3.74
CA PHE A 83 15.64 7.97 2.77
C PHE A 83 16.61 8.03 1.59
N PRO A 84 17.31 6.94 1.22
CA PRO A 84 18.16 6.96 0.05
C PRO A 84 17.27 7.21 -1.19
N PRO A 85 17.68 8.11 -2.10
CA PRO A 85 16.99 8.28 -3.36
C PRO A 85 17.04 6.96 -4.15
N PRO A 86 16.02 6.65 -4.97
CA PRO A 86 16.10 5.50 -5.86
C PRO A 86 17.33 5.66 -6.75
N HIS A 87 18.21 4.65 -6.74
CA HIS A 87 19.37 4.57 -7.62
C HIS A 87 18.89 4.78 -9.06
N ARG A 88 19.30 5.89 -9.67
CA ARG A 88 19.11 6.16 -11.10
C ARG A 88 20.21 5.39 -11.84
N GLU A 89 19.92 4.13 -12.15
CA GLU A 89 20.74 3.27 -13.00
C GLU A 89 20.98 3.94 -14.37
N GLY A 90 22.26 4.09 -14.73
CA GLY A 90 22.75 4.02 -16.11
C GLY A 90 22.58 5.24 -17.03
N ARG A 91 23.62 6.07 -17.13
CA ARG A 91 24.02 6.68 -18.40
C ARG A 91 25.54 6.80 -18.48
N TYR A 92 26.19 5.75 -18.96
CA TYR A 92 27.43 5.78 -19.76
C TYR A 92 27.36 4.64 -20.78
#